data_AF-A0A418QSX6-F1
#
_entry.id   AF-A0A418QSX6-F1
#
_cell.length_a   1.000
_cell.length_b   1.000
_cell.length_c   1.000
_cell.angle_alpha   90.00
_cell.angle_beta   90.00
_cell.angle_gamma   90.00
#
_symmetry.space_group_name_H-M   'P 1'
#
loop_
_entity.id
_entity.type
_entity.pdbx_description
1 polymer ?
#
loop_
_entity_poly.entity_id
_entity_poly.type
_entity_poly.pdbx_seq_one_letter_code
_entity_poly.pdbx_strand_id
1 'polypeptide(L)'
;MDNAARIEETIQGIYDTFDNPRKHPVEAGLGYIDGWIQALDGLGGSALTGLQTELRNLRAHVERDDRPAMAASLQLLGQETARIAHDLHSFTDGTGDQLRHLGQTLVTAAGNLKMS
;
A
#
# COMPACT_ATOMS: atom_id res chain seq x y z
N MET A 1 3.71 -9.67 -16.98
CA MET A 1 3.06 -8.64 -16.14
C MET A 1 4.14 -7.70 -15.68
N ASP A 2 3.90 -6.40 -15.82
CA ASP A 2 4.79 -5.36 -15.31
C ASP A 2 4.63 -5.23 -13.78
N ASN A 3 5.69 -4.88 -13.07
CA ASN A 3 5.70 -4.67 -11.63
C ASN A 3 4.71 -3.58 -11.21
N ALA A 4 4.55 -2.56 -12.05
CA ALA A 4 3.57 -1.49 -11.83
C ALA A 4 2.12 -2.00 -11.82
N ALA A 5 1.75 -2.86 -12.77
CA ALA A 5 0.41 -3.44 -12.85
C ALA A 5 0.11 -4.36 -11.66
N ARG A 6 1.12 -5.12 -11.19
CA ARG A 6 0.98 -5.94 -9.98
C ARG A 6 0.81 -5.06 -8.74
N ILE A 7 1.57 -3.97 -8.62
CA ILE A 7 1.41 -3.00 -7.53
C ILE A 7 -0.02 -2.45 -7.54
N GLU A 8 -0.52 -1.96 -8.68
CA GLU A 8 -1.87 -1.41 -8.85
C GLU A 8 -2.99 -2.38 -8.44
N GLU A 9 -2.95 -3.62 -8.93
CA GLU A 9 -3.92 -4.68 -8.56
C GLU A 9 -3.94 -4.93 -7.05
N THR A 10 -2.76 -4.94 -6.45
CA THR A 10 -2.61 -5.20 -5.02
C THR A 10 -3.17 -4.07 -4.17
N ILE A 11 -2.98 -2.82 -4.60
CA ILE A 11 -3.50 -1.62 -3.95
C ILE A 11 -5.01 -1.58 -4.02
N GLN A 12 -5.56 -1.86 -5.19
CA GLN A 12 -7.01 -1.88 -5.38
C GLN A 12 -7.62 -2.91 -4.42
N GLY A 13 -6.99 -4.08 -4.28
CA GLY A 13 -7.38 -5.08 -3.29
C GLY A 13 -7.29 -4.61 -1.84
N ILE A 14 -6.23 -3.88 -1.48
CA ILE A 14 -6.08 -3.28 -0.14
C ILE A 14 -7.16 -2.23 0.12
N TYR A 15 -7.40 -1.34 -0.84
CA TYR A 15 -8.43 -0.31 -0.78
C TYR A 15 -9.81 -0.94 -0.63
N ASP A 16 -10.17 -1.90 -1.48
CA ASP A 16 -11.46 -2.59 -1.44
C ASP A 16 -11.67 -3.31 -0.11
N THR A 17 -10.58 -3.85 0.48
CA THR A 17 -10.62 -4.47 1.81
C THR A 17 -10.95 -3.45 2.90
N PHE A 18 -10.34 -2.27 2.87
CA PHE A 18 -10.51 -1.27 3.94
C PHE A 18 -11.68 -0.32 3.75
N ASP A 19 -12.09 -0.05 2.51
CA ASP A 19 -13.25 0.79 2.19
C ASP A 19 -14.56 0.01 2.26
N ASN A 20 -14.52 -1.32 2.01
CA ASN A 20 -15.66 -2.21 2.14
C ASN A 20 -15.35 -3.48 2.95
N PRO A 21 -15.03 -3.37 4.25
CA PRO A 21 -14.69 -4.51 5.10
C PRO A 21 -15.85 -5.51 5.29
N ARG A 22 -17.08 -5.13 4.96
CA ARG A 22 -18.25 -6.04 4.95
C ARG A 22 -18.36 -6.91 3.69
N LYS A 23 -17.70 -6.51 2.59
CA LYS A 23 -17.70 -7.24 1.31
C LYS A 23 -16.40 -8.00 1.08
N HIS A 24 -15.31 -7.56 1.70
CA HIS A 24 -13.99 -8.14 1.53
C HIS A 24 -13.48 -8.65 2.88
N PRO A 25 -13.28 -9.97 3.02
CA PRO A 25 -12.78 -10.54 4.26
C PRO A 25 -11.34 -10.08 4.55
N VAL A 26 -11.00 -9.97 5.83
CA VAL A 26 -9.67 -9.59 6.31
C VAL A 26 -8.56 -10.46 5.69
N GLU A 27 -8.84 -11.74 5.46
CA GLU A 27 -7.90 -12.66 4.81
C GLU A 27 -7.53 -12.23 3.37
N ALA A 28 -8.47 -11.61 2.63
CA ALA A 28 -8.18 -11.08 1.29
C ALA A 28 -7.19 -9.90 1.39
N GLY A 29 -7.37 -9.01 2.37
CA GLY A 29 -6.46 -7.91 2.66
C GLY A 29 -5.03 -8.35 2.93
N LEU A 30 -4.86 -9.41 3.73
CA LEU A 30 -3.54 -9.97 4.03
C LEU A 30 -2.86 -10.51 2.76
N GLY A 31 -3.60 -11.21 1.90
CA GLY A 31 -3.08 -11.70 0.63
C GLY A 31 -2.61 -10.58 -0.31
N TYR A 32 -3.33 -9.46 -0.32
CA TYR A 32 -2.87 -8.28 -1.05
C TYR A 32 -1.60 -7.68 -0.42
N ILE A 33 -1.56 -7.47 0.90
CA ILE A 33 -0.34 -6.93 1.55
C ILE A 33 0.90 -7.80 1.23
N ASP A 34 0.76 -9.13 1.28
CA ASP A 34 1.83 -10.06 0.94
C ASP A 34 2.27 -9.95 -0.54
N GLY A 35 1.31 -9.80 -1.47
CA GLY A 35 1.60 -9.55 -2.88
C GLY A 35 2.37 -8.25 -3.12
N TRP A 36 2.11 -7.21 -2.33
CA TRP A 36 2.79 -5.93 -2.47
C TRP A 36 4.23 -6.00 -1.96
N ILE A 37 4.44 -6.69 -0.83
CA ILE A 37 5.79 -6.96 -0.32
C ILE A 37 6.62 -7.70 -1.39
N GLN A 38 6.06 -8.73 -2.03
CA GLN A 38 6.73 -9.47 -3.10
C GLN A 38 7.04 -8.60 -4.34
N ALA A 39 6.11 -7.73 -4.72
CA ALA A 39 6.33 -6.80 -5.85
C ALA A 39 7.46 -5.82 -5.56
N LEU A 40 7.56 -5.31 -4.32
CA LEU A 40 8.63 -4.42 -3.89
C LEU A 40 9.99 -5.14 -3.79
N ASP A 41 10.02 -6.39 -3.32
CA ASP A 41 11.24 -7.21 -3.33
C ASP A 41 11.78 -7.40 -4.75
N GLY A 42 10.90 -7.58 -5.73
CA GLY A 42 11.26 -7.73 -7.14
C GLY A 42 11.82 -6.46 -7.80
N LEU A 43 11.54 -5.27 -7.25
CA LEU A 43 12.04 -3.99 -7.76
C LEU A 43 13.46 -3.67 -7.29
N GLY A 44 13.85 -4.16 -6.10
CA GLY A 44 15.18 -3.95 -5.53
C GLY A 44 15.49 -2.50 -5.15
N GLY A 45 16.21 -2.31 -4.04
CA GLY A 45 16.72 -1.00 -3.63
C GLY A 45 16.41 -0.63 -2.18
N SER A 46 17.38 -0.01 -1.51
CA SER A 46 17.28 0.39 -0.10
C SER A 46 16.18 1.42 0.18
N ALA A 47 15.78 2.19 -0.84
CA ALA A 47 14.67 3.14 -0.75
C ALA A 47 13.32 2.45 -0.48
N LEU A 48 13.18 1.17 -0.83
CA LEU A 48 11.93 0.42 -0.67
C LEU A 48 11.87 -0.34 0.67
N THR A 49 12.98 -0.45 1.40
CA THR A 49 13.03 -1.15 2.70
C THR A 49 12.08 -0.54 3.73
N GLY A 50 11.93 0.79 3.73
CA GLY A 50 10.97 1.49 4.58
C GLY A 50 9.52 1.07 4.30
N LEU A 51 9.14 1.05 3.01
CA LEU A 51 7.81 0.59 2.59
C LEU A 51 7.55 -0.87 2.97
N GLN A 52 8.52 -1.76 2.70
CA GLN A 52 8.38 -3.17 3.06
C GLN A 52 8.21 -3.39 4.57
N THR A 53 8.93 -2.61 5.38
CA THR A 53 8.81 -2.67 6.84
C THR A 53 7.41 -2.25 7.26
N GLU A 54 6.90 -1.15 6.70
CA GLU A 54 5.58 -0.67 7.06
C GLU A 54 4.46 -1.58 6.56
N LEU A 55 4.63 -2.26 5.42
CA LEU A 55 3.69 -3.28 4.97
C LEU A 55 3.62 -4.46 5.93
N ARG A 56 4.75 -4.89 6.49
CA ARG A 56 4.77 -5.94 7.53
C ARG A 56 4.07 -5.47 8.81
N ASN A 57 4.23 -4.20 9.19
CA ASN A 57 3.49 -3.59 10.31
C ASN A 57 1.99 -3.59 10.03
N LEU A 58 1.57 -3.08 8.86
CA LEU A 58 0.16 -3.07 8.43
C LEU A 58 -0.44 -4.47 8.48
N ARG A 59 0.26 -5.48 7.96
CA ARG A 59 -0.15 -6.89 8.04
C ARG A 59 -0.42 -7.33 9.48
N ALA A 60 0.48 -7.03 10.40
CA ALA A 60 0.31 -7.36 11.82
C ALA A 60 -0.84 -6.59 12.48
N HIS A 61 -1.09 -5.34 12.09
CA HIS A 61 -2.23 -4.56 12.59
C HIS A 61 -3.56 -5.11 12.09
N VAL A 62 -3.61 -5.55 10.83
CA VAL A 62 -4.78 -6.23 10.23
C VAL A 62 -5.08 -7.54 10.96
N GLU A 63 -4.06 -8.36 11.24
CA GLU A 63 -4.22 -9.61 12.01
C GLU A 63 -4.77 -9.38 13.43
N ARG A 64 -4.58 -8.18 13.97
CA ARG A 64 -5.01 -7.79 15.33
C ARG A 64 -6.30 -6.97 15.35
N ASP A 65 -6.89 -6.69 14.19
CA ASP A 65 -8.01 -5.75 14.00
C ASP A 65 -7.75 -4.37 14.67
N ASP A 66 -6.49 -3.94 14.68
CA ASP A 66 -6.05 -2.68 15.30
C ASP A 66 -6.26 -1.52 14.33
N ARG A 67 -7.52 -1.09 14.19
CA ARG A 67 -7.92 -0.06 13.21
C ARG A 67 -7.17 1.27 13.35
N PRO A 68 -6.93 1.82 14.55
CA PRO A 68 -6.12 3.03 14.70
C PRO A 68 -4.70 2.85 14.14
N ALA A 69 -4.06 1.72 14.44
CA ALA A 69 -2.72 1.44 13.93
C ALA A 69 -2.71 1.16 12.42
N MET A 70 -3.71 0.44 11.90
CA MET A 70 -3.91 0.26 10.46
C MET A 70 -4.02 1.60 9.73
N ALA A 71 -4.80 2.54 10.26
CA ALA A 71 -4.95 3.86 9.66
C ALA A 71 -3.65 4.67 9.69
N ALA A 72 -2.86 4.55 10.76
CA ALA A 72 -1.54 5.17 10.84
C ALA A 72 -0.59 4.57 9.78
N SER A 73 -0.56 3.25 9.65
CA SER A 73 0.26 2.55 8.66
C SER A 73 -0.12 2.90 7.22
N LEU A 74 -1.42 2.92 6.91
CA LEU A 74 -1.91 3.33 5.59
C LEU A 74 -1.50 4.77 5.25
N GLN A 75 -1.58 5.67 6.23
CA GLN A 75 -1.13 7.04 6.02
C GLN A 75 0.38 7.12 5.76
N LEU A 76 1.20 6.40 6.53
CA LEU A 76 2.65 6.37 6.35
C LEU A 76 3.04 5.80 4.98
N LEU A 77 2.46 4.66 4.62
CA LEU A 77 2.66 4.03 3.31
C LEU A 77 2.30 4.98 2.16
N GLY A 78 1.19 5.73 2.30
CA GLY A 78 0.78 6.71 1.31
C GLY A 78 1.80 7.84 1.13
N GLN A 79 2.32 8.37 2.24
CA GLN A 79 3.33 9.43 2.24
C GLN A 79 4.67 8.98 1.66
N GLU A 80 5.18 7.82 2.11
CA GLU A 80 6.45 7.26 1.63
C GLU A 80 6.36 6.88 0.15
N THR A 81 5.25 6.32 -0.28
CA THR A 81 5.06 6.01 -1.71
C THR A 81 5.07 7.28 -2.54
N ALA A 82 4.34 8.33 -2.15
CA ALA A 82 4.32 9.59 -2.88
C ALA A 82 5.70 10.26 -2.93
N ARG A 83 6.47 10.15 -1.84
CA ARG A 83 7.86 10.63 -1.76
C ARG A 83 8.78 9.85 -2.70
N ILE A 84 8.72 8.52 -2.67
CA ILE A 84 9.50 7.67 -3.57
C ILE A 84 9.12 7.94 -5.04
N ALA A 85 7.83 8.12 -5.33
CA ALA A 85 7.34 8.49 -6.65
C ALA A 85 7.94 9.81 -7.15
N HIS A 86 8.03 10.80 -6.26
CA HIS A 86 8.63 12.09 -6.55
C HIS A 86 10.15 11.99 -6.79
N ASP A 87 10.84 11.18 -5.97
CA ASP A 87 12.30 10.98 -6.06
C ASP A 87 12.69 10.11 -7.28
N LEU A 88 11.77 9.28 -7.80
CA LEU A 88 11.92 8.43 -8.99
C LEU A 88 11.74 9.17 -10.33
N HIS A 89 11.98 10.48 -10.40
CA HIS A 89 11.86 11.36 -11.59
C HIS A 89 12.61 10.87 -12.87
N SER A 90 13.35 9.77 -12.78
CA SER A 90 14.21 9.18 -13.80
C SER A 90 13.66 7.92 -14.49
N PHE A 91 12.59 7.27 -14.00
CA PHE A 91 12.07 6.05 -14.64
C PHE A 91 11.06 6.39 -15.73
N THR A 92 11.36 5.92 -16.94
CA THR A 92 10.91 6.47 -18.23
C THR A 92 9.52 5.99 -18.68
N ASP A 93 8.75 5.31 -17.82
CA ASP A 93 7.57 4.53 -18.22
C ASP A 93 6.30 4.76 -17.37
N GLY A 94 6.11 5.95 -16.76
CA GLY A 94 4.86 6.30 -16.06
C GLY A 94 4.69 5.70 -14.64
N THR A 95 5.68 4.95 -14.16
CA THR A 95 5.71 4.36 -12.81
C THR A 95 5.59 5.42 -11.70
N GLY A 96 6.17 6.61 -11.89
CA GLY A 96 6.07 7.70 -10.92
C GLY A 96 4.63 8.22 -10.73
N ASP A 97 3.85 8.33 -11.80
CA ASP A 97 2.45 8.78 -11.71
C ASP A 97 1.57 7.74 -11.03
N GLN A 98 1.82 6.45 -11.30
CA GLN A 98 1.14 5.34 -10.63
C GLN A 98 1.46 5.31 -9.14
N LEU A 99 2.73 5.52 -8.74
CA LEU A 99 3.13 5.59 -7.34
C LEU A 99 2.55 6.84 -6.63
N ARG A 100 2.41 7.98 -7.33
CA ARG A 100 1.70 9.15 -6.79
C ARG A 100 0.22 8.87 -6.56
N HIS A 101 -0.45 8.24 -7.54
CA HIS A 101 -1.84 7.86 -7.42
C HIS A 101 -2.05 6.88 -6.26
N LEU A 102 -1.17 5.88 -6.15
CA LEU A 102 -1.10 4.96 -5.00
C LEU A 102 -1.01 5.74 -3.68
N GLY A 103 -0.04 6.66 -3.57
CA GLY A 103 0.13 7.45 -2.35
C GLY A 103 -1.16 8.14 -1.89
N GLN A 104 -1.91 8.70 -2.84
CA GLN A 104 -3.18 9.36 -2.58
C GLN A 104 -4.28 8.38 -2.12
N THR A 105 -4.40 7.21 -2.76
CA THR A 105 -5.40 6.19 -2.43
C THR A 105 -5.23 5.67 -0.99
N LEU A 106 -4.00 5.43 -0.55
CA LEU A 106 -3.72 4.97 0.82
C LEU A 106 -4.04 6.02 1.88
N VAL A 107 -3.74 7.29 1.59
CA VAL A 107 -4.12 8.41 2.48
C VAL A 107 -5.64 8.52 2.58
N THR A 108 -6.38 8.32 1.49
CA THR A 108 -7.85 8.29 1.50
C THR A 108 -8.37 7.12 2.34
N ALA A 109 -7.86 5.90 2.13
CA ALA A 109 -8.23 4.73 2.93
C ALA A 109 -7.96 4.93 4.42
N ALA A 110 -6.81 5.52 4.77
CA ALA A 110 -6.48 5.90 6.15
C ALA A 110 -7.50 6.90 6.73
N GLY A 111 -7.95 7.87 5.94
CA GLY A 111 -8.98 8.82 6.32
C GLY A 111 -10.32 8.14 6.61
N ASN A 112 -10.78 7.27 5.71
CA ASN A 112 -12.03 6.53 5.87
C ASN A 112 -12.00 5.62 7.10
N LEU A 113 -10.88 4.93 7.35
CA LEU A 113 -10.73 4.03 8.48
C LEU A 113 -10.76 4.78 9.84
N LYS A 114 -10.26 6.02 9.90
CA LYS A 114 -10.35 6.87 11.11
C LYS A 114 -11.76 7.38 11.41
N MET A 115 -12.62 7.44 10.39
CA MET A 115 -13.99 7.93 10.51
C MET A 115 -15.02 6.82 10.78
N SER A 116 -14.61 5.56 10.65
CA SER A 116 -15.45 4.37 10.92
C SER A 116 -15.37 3.90 12.38
#